data_AF-A0A7S2MMV8-F1
#
_entry.id   AF-A0A7S2MMV8-F1
#
_cell.length_a   1.000
_cell.length_b   1.000
_cell.length_c   1.000
_cell.angle_alpha   90.00
_cell.angle_beta   90.00
_cell.angle_gamma   90.00
#
_symmetry.space_group_name_H-M   'P 1'
#
loop_
_entity.id
_entity.type
_entity.pdbx_description
1 polymer ?
#
loop_
_entity_poly.entity_id
_entity_poly.type
_entity_poly.pdbx_seq_one_letter_code
_entity_poly.pdbx_strand_id
1 'polypeptide(L)'
;RPHSANTDQVFAVGRLADAHFQSWTYWDMHDGFFNATTGKWNLDAVLPLVRTYAQAIAGEPRVMTFDPMSAAFHLAFRADPVAISHPTEVVAPRVLYPSGFTVSTGGDAGLTWQAHPSRPGVLLISASARGEAVFNITRREASRVVGNTGVLEVQV
;
A
#
# COMPACT_ATOMS: atom_id res chain seq x y z
N ARG A 1 1.63 21.74 -7.46
CA ARG A 1 2.37 20.47 -7.32
C ARG A 1 3.76 20.84 -6.80
N PRO A 2 4.21 20.35 -5.65
CA PRO A 2 5.56 20.67 -5.20
C PRO A 2 6.54 19.85 -6.04
N HIS A 3 7.23 20.51 -6.98
CA HIS A 3 8.37 19.98 -7.73
C HIS A 3 9.67 20.34 -7.00
N SER A 4 9.76 20.06 -5.70
CA SER A 4 11.05 20.19 -5.03
C SER A 4 11.92 19.01 -5.47
N ALA A 5 13.20 19.25 -5.77
CA ALA A 5 14.15 18.20 -6.13
C ALA A 5 14.20 17.06 -5.09
N ASN A 6 13.78 17.35 -3.85
CA ASN A 6 13.73 16.39 -2.74
C ASN A 6 12.63 15.33 -2.94
N THR A 7 11.47 15.67 -3.49
CA THR A 7 10.37 14.70 -3.69
C THR A 7 10.74 13.64 -4.74
N ASP A 8 11.38 14.05 -5.84
CA ASP A 8 11.82 13.13 -6.89
C ASP A 8 12.91 12.17 -6.40
N GLN A 9 13.83 12.66 -5.55
CA GLN A 9 14.86 11.84 -4.91
C GLN A 9 14.26 10.81 -3.95
N VAL A 10 13.28 11.21 -3.12
CA VAL A 10 12.56 10.28 -2.24
C VAL A 10 11.90 9.15 -3.06
N PHE A 11 11.27 9.49 -4.19
CA PHE A 11 10.65 8.49 -5.06
C PHE A 11 11.68 7.59 -5.76
N ALA A 12 12.84 8.12 -6.12
CA ALA A 12 13.93 7.32 -6.70
C ALA A 12 14.49 6.33 -5.68
N VAL A 13 14.81 6.79 -4.47
CA VAL A 13 15.31 5.94 -3.37
C VAL A 13 14.29 4.89 -2.99
N GLY A 14 13.02 5.26 -2.82
CA GLY A 14 11.95 4.31 -2.49
C GLY A 14 11.78 3.22 -3.56
N ARG A 15 11.87 3.56 -4.86
CA ARG A 15 11.81 2.58 -5.95
C ARG A 15 13.01 1.63 -5.96
N LEU A 16 14.22 2.13 -5.69
CA LEU A 16 15.41 1.29 -5.58
C LEU A 16 15.35 0.36 -4.38
N ALA A 17 14.86 0.86 -3.24
CA ALA A 17 14.66 0.06 -2.05
C ALA A 17 13.66 -1.09 -2.31
N ASP A 18 12.52 -0.78 -2.94
CA ASP A 18 11.53 -1.79 -3.33
C ASP A 18 12.12 -2.84 -4.29
N ALA A 19 12.89 -2.41 -5.31
CA ALA A 19 13.51 -3.30 -6.29
C ALA A 19 14.53 -4.29 -5.69
N HIS A 20 15.06 -3.98 -4.51
CA HIS A 20 16.05 -4.81 -3.80
C HIS A 20 15.51 -5.39 -2.48
N PHE A 21 14.21 -5.22 -2.20
CA PHE A 21 13.60 -5.60 -0.92
C PHE A 21 14.38 -5.09 0.30
N GLN A 22 14.89 -3.86 0.20
CA GLN A 22 15.65 -3.22 1.26
C GLN A 22 14.76 -2.28 2.06
N SER A 23 14.90 -2.34 3.38
CA SER A 23 14.32 -1.34 4.28
C SER A 23 15.09 -0.03 4.20
N TRP A 24 14.45 1.04 4.65
CA TRP A 24 15.06 2.35 4.83
C TRP A 24 14.48 3.03 6.06
N THR A 25 15.24 3.96 6.62
CA THR A 25 14.79 4.85 7.68
C THR A 25 15.12 6.27 7.25
N TYR A 26 14.11 7.13 7.16
CA TYR A 26 14.31 8.51 6.74
C TYR A 26 15.03 9.31 7.82
N TRP A 27 16.03 10.09 7.42
CA TRP A 27 16.69 11.08 8.26
C TRP A 27 16.24 12.48 7.82
N ASP A 28 15.52 13.24 8.64
CA ASP A 28 14.88 12.87 9.91
C ASP A 28 13.46 13.48 9.95
N MET A 29 12.70 13.17 10.99
CA MET A 29 11.33 13.69 11.16
C MET A 29 11.30 14.96 12.02
N HIS A 30 12.30 15.84 11.89
CA HIS A 30 12.33 17.16 12.56
C HIS A 30 11.58 18.24 11.74
N ASP A 31 11.86 19.51 12.02
CA ASP A 31 11.25 20.72 11.47
C ASP A 31 10.60 20.57 10.08
N GLY A 32 9.31 20.93 10.01
CA GLY A 32 8.54 20.92 8.77
C GLY A 32 7.65 19.69 8.56
N PHE A 33 7.82 18.60 9.33
CA PHE A 33 6.87 17.48 9.35
C PHE A 33 5.60 17.77 10.16
N PHE A 34 5.71 18.69 11.12
CA PHE A 34 4.61 19.17 11.94
C PHE A 34 4.46 20.67 11.76
N ASN A 35 3.22 21.12 11.67
CA ASN A 35 2.91 22.53 11.78
C ASN A 35 3.07 22.94 13.25
N ALA A 36 4.09 23.76 13.55
CA ALA A 36 4.44 24.14 14.92
C ALA A 36 3.30 24.88 15.67
N THR A 37 2.37 25.52 14.96
CA THR A 37 1.25 26.25 15.56
C THR A 37 0.06 25.35 15.90
N THR A 38 -0.23 24.37 15.04
CA THR A 38 -1.44 23.53 15.16
C THR A 38 -1.15 22.11 15.66
N GLY A 39 0.13 21.69 15.67
CA GLY A 39 0.55 20.32 15.95
C GLY A 39 0.15 19.29 14.88
N LYS A 40 -0.47 19.73 13.78
CA LYS A 40 -0.93 18.82 12.71
C LYS A 40 0.23 18.45 11.78
N TRP A 41 0.14 17.27 11.19
CA TRP A 41 1.04 16.84 10.12
C TRP A 41 1.04 17.83 8.95
N ASN A 42 2.23 18.17 8.48
CA ASN A 42 2.41 18.79 7.18
C ASN A 42 2.35 17.69 6.10
N LEU A 43 1.17 17.53 5.50
CA LEU A 43 0.95 16.47 4.52
C LEU A 43 1.87 16.58 3.29
N ASP A 44 2.26 17.79 2.88
CA ASP A 44 3.18 17.97 1.75
C ASP A 44 4.58 17.40 2.04
N ALA A 45 5.01 17.43 3.30
CA ALA A 45 6.29 16.85 3.73
C ALA A 45 6.21 15.34 3.98
N VAL A 46 5.07 14.86 4.50
CA VAL A 46 4.90 13.48 4.94
C VAL A 46 4.50 12.55 3.79
N LEU A 47 3.56 12.98 2.94
CA LEU A 47 2.97 12.13 1.90
C LEU A 47 3.99 11.50 0.95
N PRO A 48 5.10 12.16 0.56
CA PRO A 48 6.14 11.53 -0.26
C PRO A 48 6.76 10.26 0.34
N LEU A 49 6.74 10.13 1.68
CA LEU A 49 7.30 8.98 2.41
C LEU A 49 6.24 7.90 2.71
N VAL A 50 4.95 8.22 2.59
CA VAL A 50 3.85 7.28 2.87
C VAL A 50 3.67 6.36 1.67
N ARG A 51 3.71 5.05 1.91
CA ARG A 51 3.62 4.03 0.85
C ARG A 51 2.72 2.89 1.25
N THR A 52 2.17 2.20 0.26
CA THR A 52 1.70 0.83 0.44
C THR A 52 2.88 -0.12 0.25
N TYR A 53 3.07 -1.05 1.18
CA TYR A 53 4.19 -2.01 1.14
C TYR A 53 3.84 -3.30 1.89
N ALA A 54 4.50 -4.39 1.52
CA ALA A 54 4.42 -5.65 2.27
C ALA A 54 5.35 -5.56 3.49
N GLN A 55 4.77 -5.57 4.68
CA GLN A 55 5.53 -5.57 5.94
C GLN A 55 6.09 -6.97 6.27
N ALA A 56 5.36 -8.01 5.87
CA ALA A 56 5.78 -9.40 5.98
C ALA A 56 5.23 -10.20 4.79
N ILE A 57 6.05 -11.10 4.22
CA ILE A 57 5.67 -11.94 3.07
C ILE A 57 5.77 -13.41 3.47
N ALA A 58 4.66 -14.14 3.30
CA ALA A 58 4.56 -15.57 3.59
C ALA A 58 5.09 -16.42 2.42
N GLY A 59 6.37 -16.24 2.10
CA GLY A 59 7.01 -16.91 0.99
C GLY A 59 8.28 -16.20 0.55
N GLU A 60 8.68 -16.44 -0.70
CA GLU A 60 9.86 -15.83 -1.30
C GLU A 60 9.47 -14.60 -2.13
N PRO A 61 9.93 -13.38 -1.78
CA PRO A 61 9.63 -12.17 -2.54
C PRO A 61 10.22 -12.24 -3.96
N ARG A 62 9.45 -11.77 -4.96
CA ARG A 62 9.91 -11.68 -6.37
C ARG A 62 9.94 -10.24 -6.85
N VAL A 63 8.83 -9.53 -6.70
CA VAL A 63 8.68 -8.13 -7.12
C VAL A 63 7.83 -7.39 -6.09
N MET A 64 8.23 -6.18 -5.72
CA MET A 64 7.38 -5.22 -5.03
C MET A 64 7.54 -3.87 -5.69
N THR A 65 6.45 -3.19 -6.00
CA THR A 65 6.49 -1.82 -6.52
C THR A 65 5.33 -1.00 -5.97
N PHE A 66 5.58 0.28 -5.74
CA PHE A 66 4.57 1.26 -5.40
C PHE A 66 4.78 2.55 -6.20
N ASP A 67 3.73 2.98 -6.88
CA ASP A 67 3.68 4.28 -7.56
C ASP A 67 3.05 5.34 -6.64
N PRO A 68 3.82 6.33 -6.16
CA PRO A 68 3.32 7.38 -5.27
C PRO A 68 2.29 8.30 -5.92
N MET A 69 2.22 8.37 -7.26
CA MET A 69 1.28 9.25 -7.96
C MET A 69 -0.12 8.63 -8.03
N SER A 70 -0.21 7.37 -8.45
CA SER A 70 -1.48 6.64 -8.57
C SER A 70 -1.89 5.90 -7.30
N ALA A 71 -0.96 5.71 -6.36
CA ALA A 71 -1.06 4.74 -5.26
C ALA A 71 -1.29 3.30 -5.74
N ALA A 72 -0.85 2.96 -6.96
CA ALA A 72 -0.85 1.58 -7.40
C ALA A 72 0.25 0.80 -6.67
N PHE A 73 -0.12 -0.36 -6.14
CA PHE A 73 0.79 -1.29 -5.49
C PHE A 73 0.74 -2.64 -6.20
N HIS A 74 1.91 -3.24 -6.42
CA HIS A 74 2.06 -4.57 -6.99
C HIS A 74 3.04 -5.37 -6.14
N LEU A 75 2.63 -6.58 -5.77
CA LEU A 75 3.44 -7.57 -5.09
C LEU A 75 3.35 -8.91 -5.83
N ALA A 76 4.50 -9.48 -6.18
CA ALA A 76 4.64 -10.85 -6.64
C ALA A 76 5.59 -11.62 -5.71
N PHE A 77 5.21 -12.83 -5.35
CA PHE A 77 5.98 -13.71 -4.47
C PHE A 77 5.65 -15.18 -4.74
N ARG A 78 6.57 -16.08 -4.38
CA ARG A 78 6.29 -17.52 -4.36
C ARG A 78 5.78 -17.90 -2.97
N ALA A 79 4.49 -18.18 -2.86
CA ALA A 79 3.84 -18.51 -1.60
C ALA A 79 4.26 -19.89 -1.07
N ASP A 80 4.41 -20.00 0.25
CA ASP A 80 4.63 -21.28 0.94
C ASP A 80 3.77 -21.42 2.21
N PRO A 81 2.45 -21.68 2.06
CA PRO A 81 1.55 -21.83 3.20
C PRO A 81 1.78 -23.11 4.01
N VAL A 82 2.64 -24.02 3.52
CA VAL A 82 3.02 -25.24 4.25
C VAL A 82 4.13 -24.94 5.26
N ALA A 83 5.10 -24.11 4.87
CA ALA A 83 6.20 -23.71 5.75
C ALA A 83 5.84 -22.51 6.64
N ILE A 84 4.96 -21.62 6.19
CA ILE A 84 4.63 -20.38 6.88
C ILE A 84 3.13 -20.34 7.16
N SER A 85 2.77 -20.44 8.45
CA SER A 85 1.38 -20.48 8.91
C SER A 85 0.72 -19.11 9.06
N HIS A 86 1.50 -18.03 8.96
CA HIS A 86 1.01 -16.65 9.08
C HIS A 86 0.80 -16.02 7.71
N PRO A 87 -0.20 -15.14 7.54
CA PRO A 87 -0.46 -14.48 6.27
C PRO A 87 0.65 -13.50 5.89
N THR A 88 0.71 -13.15 4.62
CA THR A 88 1.42 -11.95 4.16
C THR A 88 0.68 -10.72 4.71
N GLU A 89 1.42 -9.75 5.26
CA GLU A 89 0.88 -8.48 5.76
C GLU A 89 1.22 -7.34 4.80
N VAL A 90 0.20 -6.65 4.27
CA VAL A 90 0.38 -5.45 3.44
C VAL A 90 -0.19 -4.24 4.15
N VAL A 91 0.63 -3.21 4.36
CA VAL A 91 0.20 -1.92 4.89
C VAL A 91 -0.37 -1.08 3.74
N ALA A 92 -1.63 -0.67 3.84
CA ALA A 92 -2.36 0.20 2.94
C ALA A 92 -2.90 1.44 3.69
N PRO A 93 -2.09 2.51 3.82
CA PRO A 93 -2.48 3.72 4.55
C PRO A 93 -3.72 4.38 3.95
N ARG A 94 -4.76 4.64 4.78
CA ARG A 94 -6.04 5.23 4.33
C ARG A 94 -5.88 6.57 3.61
N VAL A 95 -4.87 7.36 3.98
CA VAL A 95 -4.58 8.66 3.35
C VAL A 95 -4.27 8.54 1.85
N LEU A 96 -3.76 7.38 1.40
CA LEU A 96 -3.50 7.10 -0.01
C LEU A 96 -4.75 6.67 -0.78
N TYR A 97 -5.83 6.30 -0.08
CA TYR A 97 -7.04 5.70 -0.65
C TYR A 97 -8.31 6.34 -0.05
N PRO A 98 -8.54 7.66 -0.26
CA PRO A 98 -9.64 8.39 0.38
C PRO A 98 -11.03 7.85 -0.01
N SER A 99 -11.18 7.30 -1.22
CA SER A 99 -12.40 6.64 -1.69
C SER A 99 -12.31 5.10 -1.63
N GLY A 100 -11.33 4.58 -0.89
CA GLY A 100 -11.00 3.16 -0.86
C GLY A 100 -10.15 2.71 -2.05
N PHE A 101 -10.05 1.39 -2.20
CA PHE A 101 -9.24 0.74 -3.21
C PHE A 101 -9.94 -0.50 -3.77
N THR A 102 -9.37 -1.03 -4.84
CA THR A 102 -9.72 -2.33 -5.43
C THR A 102 -8.52 -3.25 -5.28
N VAL A 103 -8.78 -4.51 -4.96
CA VAL A 103 -7.77 -5.56 -4.91
C VAL A 103 -7.98 -6.48 -6.10
N SER A 104 -6.89 -6.87 -6.77
CA SER A 104 -6.89 -8.02 -7.67
C SER A 104 -5.82 -9.01 -7.24
N THR A 105 -6.13 -10.30 -7.39
CA THR A 105 -5.23 -11.40 -7.11
C THR A 105 -4.98 -12.20 -8.38
N GLY A 106 -3.85 -12.88 -8.45
CA GLY A 106 -3.47 -13.74 -9.57
C GLY A 106 -2.44 -14.79 -9.17
N GLY A 107 -2.03 -15.59 -10.14
CA GLY A 107 -1.16 -16.75 -9.93
C GLY A 107 -1.92 -18.04 -9.59
N ASP A 108 -1.20 -19.08 -9.19
CA ASP A 108 -1.72 -20.41 -8.90
C ASP A 108 -1.75 -20.74 -7.39
N ALA A 109 -1.25 -19.84 -6.54
CA ALA A 109 -1.27 -19.99 -5.07
C ALA A 109 -2.67 -19.82 -4.43
N GLY A 110 -3.67 -19.37 -5.20
CA GLY A 110 -5.06 -19.20 -4.76
C GLY A 110 -5.19 -18.24 -3.56
N LEU A 111 -4.94 -16.95 -3.81
CA LEU A 111 -4.93 -15.92 -2.76
C LEU A 111 -6.33 -15.49 -2.32
N THR A 112 -6.51 -15.35 -1.02
CA THR A 112 -7.61 -14.61 -0.40
C THR A 112 -7.07 -13.47 0.45
N TRP A 113 -7.89 -12.48 0.76
CA TRP A 113 -7.48 -11.37 1.61
C TRP A 113 -8.60 -10.87 2.52
N GLN A 114 -8.20 -10.25 3.63
CA GLN A 114 -9.11 -9.56 4.54
C GLN A 114 -8.40 -8.37 5.19
N ALA A 115 -9.17 -7.42 5.71
CA ALA A 115 -8.61 -6.38 6.57
C ALA A 115 -8.16 -6.99 7.91
N HIS A 116 -7.05 -6.48 8.46
CA HIS A 116 -6.63 -6.86 9.80
C HIS A 116 -7.65 -6.36 10.84
N PRO A 117 -8.12 -7.21 11.77
CA PRO A 117 -9.24 -6.87 12.67
C PRO A 117 -8.95 -5.71 13.62
N SER A 118 -7.69 -5.58 14.08
CA SER A 118 -7.28 -4.56 15.07
C SER A 118 -6.24 -3.55 14.55
N ARG A 119 -5.78 -3.66 13.30
CA ARG A 119 -4.72 -2.79 12.73
C ARG A 119 -5.28 -2.11 11.48
N PRO A 120 -5.93 -0.94 11.61
CA PRO A 120 -6.49 -0.23 10.47
C PRO A 120 -5.43 0.03 9.40
N GLY A 121 -5.77 -0.24 8.13
CA GLY A 121 -4.84 -0.07 7.02
C GLY A 121 -3.79 -1.19 6.92
N VAL A 122 -4.00 -2.35 7.56
CA VAL A 122 -3.24 -3.57 7.29
C VAL A 122 -4.16 -4.60 6.65
N LEU A 123 -3.69 -5.26 5.60
CA LEU A 123 -4.36 -6.37 4.92
C LEU A 123 -3.62 -7.67 5.21
N LEU A 124 -4.37 -8.73 5.42
CA LEU A 124 -3.88 -10.09 5.60
C LEU A 124 -4.17 -10.87 4.31
N ILE A 125 -3.13 -11.42 3.70
CA ILE A 125 -3.22 -12.16 2.44
C ILE A 125 -2.79 -13.59 2.70
N SER A 126 -3.70 -14.54 2.45
CA SER A 126 -3.49 -15.96 2.66
C SER A 126 -3.45 -16.69 1.33
N ALA A 127 -2.52 -17.64 1.19
CA ALA A 127 -2.47 -18.57 0.06
C ALA A 127 -3.04 -19.93 0.47
N SER A 128 -3.68 -20.61 -0.47
CA SER A 128 -4.23 -21.96 -0.27
C SER A 128 -3.27 -23.07 -0.75
N ALA A 129 -2.30 -22.72 -1.60
CA ALA A 129 -1.31 -23.64 -2.11
C ALA A 129 0.07 -22.97 -2.22
N ARG A 130 1.10 -23.81 -2.37
CA ARG A 130 2.40 -23.35 -2.86
C ARG A 130 2.27 -22.93 -4.32
N GLY A 131 2.89 -21.83 -4.71
CA GLY A 131 2.80 -21.35 -6.08
C GLY A 131 3.19 -19.89 -6.24
N GLU A 132 3.10 -19.40 -7.47
CA GLU A 132 3.25 -17.99 -7.77
C GLU A 132 1.98 -17.25 -7.32
N ALA A 133 2.20 -16.10 -6.68
CA ALA A 133 1.17 -15.28 -6.08
C ALA A 133 1.35 -13.83 -6.54
N VAL A 134 0.28 -13.23 -7.04
CA VAL A 134 0.24 -11.81 -7.42
C VAL A 134 -0.87 -11.11 -6.64
N PHE A 135 -0.54 -10.00 -6.00
CA PHE A 135 -1.47 -9.16 -5.25
C PHE A 135 -1.30 -7.70 -5.67
N ASN A 136 -2.39 -7.06 -6.12
CA ASN A 136 -2.38 -5.67 -6.54
C ASN A 136 -3.40 -4.85 -5.76
N ILE A 137 -3.06 -3.58 -5.52
CA ILE A 137 -4.00 -2.56 -5.05
C ILE A 137 -4.01 -1.42 -6.07
N THR A 138 -5.21 -0.97 -6.44
CA THR A 138 -5.41 0.26 -7.20
C THR A 138 -6.38 1.17 -6.47
N ARG A 139 -6.12 2.48 -6.45
CA ARG A 139 -7.03 3.47 -5.87
C ARG A 139 -8.38 3.43 -6.57
N ARG A 140 -9.48 3.49 -5.79
CA ARG A 140 -10.83 3.67 -6.35
C ARG A 140 -11.02 5.15 -6.69
N GLU A 141 -11.52 5.42 -7.89
CA GLU A 141 -11.94 6.78 -8.26
C GLU A 141 -13.13 7.20 -7.39
N ALA A 142 -13.16 8.47 -6.98
CA ALA A 142 -14.35 9.01 -6.35
C ALA A 142 -15.49 8.93 -7.36
N SER A 143 -16.60 8.29 -6.98
CA SER A 143 -17.82 8.31 -7.79
C SER A 143 -18.17 9.77 -8.07
N ARG A 144 -18.06 10.21 -9.32
CA ARG A 144 -18.71 11.45 -9.73
C ARG A 144 -20.20 11.23 -9.49
N VAL A 145 -20.78 12.01 -8.57
CA VAL A 145 -22.23 12.18 -8.53
C VAL A 145 -22.62 12.82 -9.86
N VAL A 146 -22.88 11.99 -10.86
CA VAL A 146 -23.64 12.42 -12.03
C VAL A 146 -25.07 12.44 -11.51
N GLY A 147 -25.65 13.64 -11.48
CA GLY A 147 -27.02 13.82 -11.03
C GLY A 147 -27.95 12.84 -11.76
N ASN A 148 -28.79 12.20 -10.93
CA ASN A 148 -30.05 11.55 -11.23
C ASN A 148 -30.10 10.01 -11.25
N THR A 149 -31.05 9.52 -10.44
CA THR A 149 -31.67 8.19 -10.35
C THR A 149 -30.86 7.02 -9.76
N GLY A 150 -30.85 6.98 -8.42
CA GLY A 150 -31.29 5.84 -7.61
C GLY A 150 -30.54 4.52 -7.71
N VAL A 151 -29.57 4.29 -6.82
CA VAL A 151 -29.23 2.96 -6.31
C VAL A 151 -28.80 3.08 -4.83
N LEU A 152 -29.32 2.16 -4.01
CA LEU A 152 -29.09 2.04 -2.56
C LEU A 152 -27.61 1.79 -2.25
N GLU A 153 -27.03 2.62 -1.36
CA GLU A 153 -25.73 2.37 -0.75
C GLU A 153 -25.89 1.43 0.46
N VAL A 154 -25.14 0.34 0.48
CA VAL A 154 -24.91 -0.45 1.70
C VAL A 154 -23.64 0.08 2.35
N GLN A 155 -23.78 0.68 3.53
CA GLN A 155 -22.66 1.07 4.39
C GLN A 155 -22.18 -0.14 5.20
N VAL A 156 -20.86 -0.26 5.35
CA VAL A 156 -20.20 -1.04 6.40
C VAL A 156 -19.56 -0.05 7.37
#